data_AF-E8LJX4-F1
#
_entry.id   AF-E8LJX4-F1
#
_cell.length_a   1.000
_cell.length_b   1.000
_cell.length_c   1.000
_cell.angle_alpha   90.00
_cell.angle_beta   90.00
_cell.angle_gamma   90.00
#
_symmetry.space_group_name_H-M   'P 1'
#
loop_
_entity.id
_entity.type
_entity.pdbx_description
1 polymer ?
#
loop_
_entity_poly.entity_id
_entity_poly.type
_entity_poly.pdbx_seq_one_letter_code
_entity_poly.pdbx_strand_id
1 'polypeptide(L)'
;MKISQKLKELRKENQLTQGKLAELSGINHSAIRKYEIDINVPQDQHIQNLAKTFNISPLCLKSFDSCDIKLDTKGDLLATLVLLIKSGFLEYSLDKTHHRFTLKLNSKLENVLSIISELGKTLDLKNTEMQLKDEILIEDFYSWLCKYTEIVKLKQEEKEIPENLKNEIEEIEFNLMSLQEKLTQK
;
A
#
# COMPACT_ATOMS: atom_id res chain seq x y z
N MET A 1 11.16 -13.83 -12.81
CA MET A 1 10.73 -15.21 -12.48
C MET A 1 9.21 -15.28 -12.54
N LYS A 2 8.64 -16.25 -13.26
CA LYS A 2 7.17 -16.38 -13.40
C LYS A 2 6.53 -16.92 -12.13
N ILE A 3 5.27 -16.56 -11.86
CA ILE A 3 4.50 -17.04 -10.70
C ILE A 3 4.45 -18.57 -10.59
N SER A 4 4.36 -19.27 -11.72
CA SER A 4 4.37 -20.73 -11.81
C SER A 4 5.63 -21.36 -11.21
N GLN A 5 6.80 -20.78 -11.48
CA GLN A 5 8.08 -21.18 -10.91
C GLN A 5 8.13 -20.87 -9.41
N LYS A 6 7.77 -19.64 -9.01
CA LYS A 6 7.75 -19.20 -7.61
C LYS A 6 6.91 -20.12 -6.73
N LEU A 7 5.70 -20.44 -7.20
CA LEU A 7 4.76 -21.29 -6.48
C LEU A 7 5.32 -22.71 -6.29
N LYS A 8 5.90 -23.27 -7.35
CA LYS A 8 6.48 -24.62 -7.32
C LYS A 8 7.70 -24.71 -6.41
N GLU A 9 8.53 -23.68 -6.37
CA GLU A 9 9.68 -23.56 -5.47
C GLU A 9 9.22 -23.48 -4.02
N LEU A 10 8.34 -22.54 -3.67
CA LEU A 10 7.77 -22.40 -2.33
C LEU A 10 7.14 -23.70 -1.83
N ARG A 11 6.37 -24.38 -2.68
CA ARG A 11 5.77 -25.68 -2.31
C ARG A 11 6.83 -26.73 -1.96
N LYS A 12 7.90 -26.81 -2.76
CA LYS A 12 8.98 -27.78 -2.56
C LYS A 12 9.82 -27.45 -1.33
N GLU A 13 10.13 -26.18 -1.09
CA GLU A 13 10.85 -25.72 0.10
C GLU A 13 10.09 -26.06 1.38
N ASN A 14 8.76 -25.96 1.35
CA ASN A 14 7.88 -26.36 2.45
C ASN A 14 7.57 -27.87 2.46
N GLN A 15 8.22 -28.67 1.60
CA GLN A 15 8.06 -30.14 1.51
C GLN A 15 6.61 -30.61 1.30
N LEU A 16 5.79 -29.81 0.63
CA LEU A 16 4.38 -30.10 0.40
C LEU A 16 4.17 -30.83 -0.92
N THR A 17 3.24 -31.79 -0.94
CA THR A 17 2.67 -32.28 -2.20
C THR A 17 1.69 -31.26 -2.77
N GLN A 18 1.36 -31.34 -4.07
CA GLN A 18 0.32 -30.49 -4.66
C GLN A 18 -1.03 -30.69 -3.94
N GLY A 19 -1.34 -31.93 -3.54
CA GLY A 19 -2.52 -32.28 -2.76
C GLY A 19 -2.54 -31.62 -1.39
N LYS A 20 -1.40 -31.64 -0.67
CA LYS A 20 -1.34 -31.01 0.65
C LYS A 20 -1.41 -29.48 0.56
N LEU A 21 -0.77 -28.89 -0.45
CA LEU A 21 -0.91 -27.46 -0.70
C LEU A 21 -2.37 -27.07 -0.99
N ALA A 22 -3.07 -27.84 -1.82
CA ALA A 22 -4.47 -27.63 -2.13
C ALA A 22 -5.38 -27.65 -0.89
N GLU A 23 -5.16 -28.63 0.00
CA GLU A 23 -5.86 -28.74 1.28
C GLU A 23 -5.61 -27.51 2.18
N LEU A 24 -4.34 -27.13 2.36
CA LEU A 24 -3.96 -26.02 3.24
C LEU A 24 -4.42 -24.65 2.71
N SER A 25 -4.35 -24.42 1.40
CA SER A 25 -4.74 -23.15 0.79
C SER A 25 -6.25 -23.06 0.49
N GLY A 26 -7.00 -24.16 0.65
CA GLY A 26 -8.41 -24.24 0.24
C GLY A 26 -8.63 -24.09 -1.27
N ILE A 27 -7.62 -24.40 -2.09
CA ILE A 27 -7.68 -24.28 -3.56
C ILE A 27 -7.77 -25.69 -4.15
N ASN A 28 -8.57 -25.88 -5.18
CA ASN A 28 -8.68 -27.19 -5.83
C ASN A 28 -7.31 -27.69 -6.33
N HIS A 29 -7.02 -28.97 -6.10
CA HIS A 29 -5.79 -29.63 -6.54
C HIS A 29 -5.48 -29.43 -8.03
N SER A 30 -6.49 -29.53 -8.90
CA SER A 30 -6.33 -29.30 -10.35
C SER A 30 -5.93 -27.86 -10.67
N ALA A 31 -6.38 -26.88 -9.88
CA ALA A 31 -5.98 -25.48 -10.06
C ALA A 31 -4.51 -25.28 -9.66
N ILE A 32 -4.08 -25.81 -8.50
CA ILE A 32 -2.67 -25.79 -8.07
C ILE A 32 -1.76 -26.40 -9.15
N ARG A 33 -2.13 -27.57 -9.67
CA ARG A 33 -1.37 -28.22 -10.76
C ARG A 33 -1.25 -27.31 -11.98
N LYS A 34 -2.36 -26.70 -12.43
CA LYS A 34 -2.38 -25.78 -13.59
C LYS A 34 -1.55 -24.52 -13.37
N TYR A 35 -1.49 -24.01 -12.14
CA TYR A 35 -0.65 -22.86 -11.79
C TYR A 35 0.84 -23.20 -11.90
N GLU A 36 1.28 -24.34 -11.39
CA GLU A 36 2.71 -24.73 -11.41
C GLU A 36 3.26 -25.07 -12.81
N ILE A 37 2.39 -25.29 -13.79
CA ILE A 37 2.76 -25.60 -15.18
C ILE A 37 2.42 -24.46 -16.15
N ASP A 38 2.16 -23.26 -15.62
CA ASP A 38 1.95 -22.02 -16.41
C ASP A 38 0.71 -22.05 -17.33
N ILE A 39 -0.25 -22.96 -17.08
CA ILE A 39 -1.50 -23.03 -17.86
C ILE A 39 -2.47 -21.93 -17.45
N ASN A 40 -2.57 -21.67 -16.14
CA ASN A 40 -3.45 -20.64 -15.58
C ASN A 40 -2.67 -19.71 -14.65
N VAL A 41 -3.16 -18.49 -14.51
CA VAL A 41 -2.71 -17.53 -13.50
C VAL A 41 -3.68 -17.56 -12.31
N PRO A 42 -3.20 -17.63 -11.05
CA PRO A 42 -4.06 -17.51 -9.88
C PRO A 42 -4.79 -16.16 -9.83
N GLN A 43 -6.08 -16.17 -9.47
CA GLN A 43 -6.82 -14.95 -9.15
C GLN A 43 -6.33 -14.36 -7.81
N ASP A 44 -6.58 -13.07 -7.56
CA ASP A 44 -6.10 -12.38 -6.36
C ASP A 44 -6.50 -13.10 -5.06
N GLN A 45 -7.73 -13.62 -4.95
CA GLN A 45 -8.15 -14.38 -3.78
C GLN A 45 -7.29 -15.64 -3.56
N HIS A 46 -6.93 -16.35 -4.63
CA HIS A 46 -6.04 -17.51 -4.55
C HIS A 46 -4.61 -17.10 -4.20
N ILE A 47 -4.12 -15.98 -4.71
CA ILE A 47 -2.81 -15.43 -4.32
C ILE A 47 -2.80 -15.14 -2.81
N GLN A 48 -3.86 -14.51 -2.27
CA GLN A 48 -3.98 -14.24 -0.84
C GLN A 48 -3.98 -15.53 -0.01
N ASN A 49 -4.74 -16.55 -0.43
CA ASN A 49 -4.79 -17.84 0.27
C ASN A 49 -3.44 -18.57 0.26
N LEU A 50 -2.75 -18.58 -0.89
CA LEU A 50 -1.41 -19.17 -1.02
C LEU A 50 -0.40 -18.43 -0.15
N ALA A 51 -0.41 -17.10 -0.19
CA ALA A 51 0.47 -16.26 0.62
C ALA A 51 0.29 -16.51 2.12
N LYS A 52 -0.97 -16.60 2.59
CA LYS A 52 -1.30 -16.99 3.96
C LYS A 52 -0.77 -18.38 4.30
N THR A 53 -0.92 -19.35 3.39
CA THR A 53 -0.46 -20.73 3.59
C THR A 53 1.05 -20.81 3.80
N PHE A 54 1.82 -20.05 3.02
CA PHE A 54 3.27 -20.00 3.13
C PHE A 54 3.78 -18.99 4.16
N ASN A 55 2.88 -18.23 4.81
CA ASN A 55 3.21 -17.11 5.69
C ASN A 55 4.18 -16.09 5.04
N ILE A 56 3.88 -15.71 3.79
CA ILE A 56 4.64 -14.73 3.01
C ILE A 56 3.74 -13.58 2.56
N SER A 57 4.35 -12.50 2.08
CA SER A 57 3.61 -11.45 1.38
C SER A 57 3.02 -11.98 0.06
N PRO A 58 1.76 -11.67 -0.29
CA PRO A 58 1.18 -11.95 -1.61
C PRO A 58 2.04 -11.44 -2.77
N LEU A 59 2.79 -10.37 -2.54
CA LEU A 59 3.71 -9.79 -3.50
C LEU A 59 4.85 -10.73 -3.89
N CYS A 60 5.26 -11.66 -3.01
CA CYS A 60 6.28 -12.66 -3.34
C CYS A 60 5.86 -13.50 -4.56
N LEU A 61 4.56 -13.77 -4.72
CA LEU A 61 4.01 -14.55 -5.83
C LEU A 61 3.80 -13.72 -7.11
N LYS A 62 3.63 -12.40 -7.01
CA LYS A 62 3.47 -11.49 -8.17
C LYS A 62 4.83 -11.21 -8.83
N SER A 63 4.86 -10.95 -10.14
CA SER A 63 6.09 -10.46 -10.80
C SER A 63 6.22 -8.96 -10.56
N PHE A 64 7.44 -8.50 -10.29
CA PHE A 64 7.78 -7.08 -10.16
C PHE A 64 8.53 -6.68 -11.42
N ASP A 65 7.81 -6.44 -12.50
CA ASP A 65 8.46 -6.11 -13.78
C ASP A 65 8.57 -4.58 -14.01
N SER A 66 7.98 -3.77 -13.14
CA SER A 66 8.17 -2.32 -13.07
C SER A 66 7.74 -1.80 -11.69
N CYS A 67 8.45 -0.83 -11.12
CA CYS A 67 7.84 0.01 -10.09
C CYS A 67 6.72 0.79 -10.78
N ASP A 68 5.46 0.42 -10.53
CA ASP A 68 4.29 1.11 -11.08
C ASP A 68 4.18 2.55 -10.56
N ILE A 69 4.90 2.86 -9.49
CA ILE A 69 4.95 4.17 -8.87
C ILE A 69 6.18 4.92 -9.41
N LYS A 70 5.91 6.02 -10.13
CA LYS A 70 6.91 7.03 -10.48
C LYS A 70 6.81 8.19 -9.51
N LEU A 71 7.79 9.10 -9.54
CA LEU A 71 7.78 10.30 -8.72
C LEU A 71 8.29 11.48 -9.56
N ASP A 72 7.60 11.73 -10.68
CA ASP A 72 7.98 12.73 -11.67
C ASP A 72 7.16 14.02 -11.50
N THR A 73 5.88 13.89 -11.13
CA THR A 73 4.91 14.97 -11.01
C THR A 73 4.39 15.16 -9.59
N LYS A 74 3.76 16.31 -9.32
CA LYS A 74 3.05 16.55 -8.06
C LYS A 74 1.96 15.51 -7.83
N GLY A 75 1.25 15.12 -8.89
CA GLY A 75 0.23 14.07 -8.83
C GLY A 75 0.82 12.71 -8.43
N ASP A 76 2.00 12.35 -8.94
CA ASP A 76 2.71 11.13 -8.53
C ASP A 76 3.08 11.14 -7.04
N LEU A 77 3.57 12.28 -6.53
CA LEU A 77 3.86 12.45 -5.10
C LEU A 77 2.60 12.26 -4.26
N LEU A 78 1.50 12.92 -4.63
CA LEU A 78 0.23 12.84 -3.89
C LEU A 78 -0.36 11.44 -3.94
N ALA A 79 -0.34 10.78 -5.11
CA ALA A 79 -0.74 9.38 -5.26
C ALA A 79 0.07 8.46 -4.32
N THR A 80 1.38 8.68 -4.25
CA THR A 80 2.28 7.93 -3.37
C THR A 80 1.93 8.17 -1.90
N LEU A 81 1.69 9.41 -1.49
CA LEU A 81 1.29 9.73 -0.12
C LEU A 81 -0.05 9.08 0.26
N VAL A 82 -1.06 9.16 -0.64
CA VAL A 82 -2.35 8.45 -0.47
C VAL A 82 -2.13 6.96 -0.28
N LEU A 83 -1.29 6.33 -1.12
CA LEU A 83 -0.99 4.90 -1.03
C LEU A 83 -0.27 4.55 0.28
N LEU A 84 0.71 5.34 0.70
CA LEU A 84 1.46 5.12 1.94
C LEU A 84 0.56 5.28 3.18
N ILE A 85 -0.41 6.20 3.15
CA ILE A 85 -1.40 6.34 4.22
C ILE A 85 -2.37 5.15 4.20
N LYS A 86 -2.96 4.81 3.05
CA LYS A 86 -3.91 3.69 2.91
C LYS A 86 -3.29 2.33 3.27
N SER A 87 -1.99 2.15 3.04
CA SER A 87 -1.24 0.94 3.42
C SER A 87 -0.83 0.91 4.90
N GLY A 88 -1.02 2.03 5.63
CA GLY A 88 -0.62 2.16 7.02
C GLY A 88 0.88 2.38 7.22
N PHE A 89 1.64 2.72 6.17
CA PHE A 89 3.05 3.08 6.27
C PHE A 89 3.24 4.49 6.86
N LEU A 90 2.36 5.42 6.49
CA LEU A 90 2.28 6.76 7.05
C LEU A 90 1.05 6.89 7.97
N GLU A 91 1.25 7.55 9.11
CA GLU A 91 0.20 8.09 9.94
C GLU A 91 0.12 9.61 9.73
N TYR A 92 -1.04 10.20 10.00
CA TYR A 92 -1.24 11.63 9.87
C TYR A 92 -1.97 12.21 11.08
N SER A 93 -1.85 13.52 11.27
CA SER A 93 -2.59 14.28 12.28
C SER A 93 -3.11 15.58 11.67
N LEU A 94 -4.35 15.94 12.01
CA LEU A 94 -5.04 17.12 11.46
C LEU A 94 -5.17 18.19 12.53
N ASP A 95 -4.73 19.40 12.21
CA ASP A 95 -5.00 20.63 12.96
C ASP A 95 -6.06 21.43 12.23
N LYS A 96 -7.31 21.30 12.69
CA LYS A 96 -8.48 21.99 12.14
C LYS A 96 -8.46 23.49 12.38
N THR A 97 -7.76 23.95 13.42
CA THR A 97 -7.73 25.37 13.79
C THR A 97 -6.85 26.14 12.82
N HIS A 98 -5.72 25.56 12.42
CA HIS A 98 -4.75 26.21 11.53
C HIS A 98 -4.80 25.73 10.08
N HIS A 99 -5.72 24.81 9.75
CA HIS A 99 -5.83 24.17 8.43
C HIS A 99 -4.54 23.48 8.00
N ARG A 100 -3.94 22.69 8.91
CA ARG A 100 -2.66 22.02 8.67
C ARG A 100 -2.75 20.54 8.96
N PHE A 101 -1.82 19.80 8.38
CA PHE A 101 -1.61 18.42 8.72
C PHE A 101 -0.12 18.13 8.91
N THR A 102 0.15 17.09 9.68
CA THR A 102 1.49 16.50 9.80
C THR A 102 1.43 15.04 9.41
N LEU A 103 2.49 14.56 8.76
CA LEU A 103 2.67 13.16 8.39
C LEU A 103 3.82 12.59 9.21
N LYS A 104 3.70 11.35 9.67
CA LYS A 104 4.77 10.65 10.39
C LYS A 104 4.85 9.21 9.93
N LEU A 105 6.02 8.59 10.06
CA LEU A 105 6.14 7.15 9.84
C LEU A 105 5.29 6.40 10.87
N ASN A 106 4.69 5.28 10.47
CA ASN A 106 3.93 4.45 11.38
C ASN A 106 4.82 3.97 12.54
N SER A 107 4.30 4.04 13.77
CA SER A 107 5.03 3.64 14.98
C SER A 107 5.52 2.18 14.95
N LYS A 108 4.86 1.29 14.20
CA LYS A 108 5.28 -0.11 14.00
C LYS A 108 6.63 -0.23 13.29
N LEU A 109 7.06 0.80 12.55
CA LEU A 109 8.32 0.80 11.81
C LEU A 109 9.54 1.07 12.69
N GLU A 110 9.35 1.57 13.91
CA GLU A 110 10.45 1.94 14.82
C GLU A 110 11.42 0.80 15.10
N ASN A 111 10.90 -0.42 15.26
CA ASN A 111 11.70 -1.60 15.58
C ASN A 111 12.38 -2.24 14.36
N VAL A 112 12.09 -1.77 13.15
CA VAL A 112 12.57 -2.37 11.89
C VAL A 112 13.30 -1.39 10.99
N LEU A 113 13.19 -0.07 11.21
CA LEU A 113 13.76 0.97 10.35
C LEU A 113 14.36 2.11 11.17
N SER A 114 15.53 2.58 10.76
CA SER A 114 16.18 3.78 11.27
C SER A 114 16.50 4.74 10.13
N ILE A 115 16.19 6.02 10.28
CA ILE A 115 16.63 7.06 9.33
C ILE A 115 17.87 7.72 9.91
N ILE A 116 18.97 7.70 9.15
CA ILE A 116 20.26 8.26 9.56
C ILE A 116 20.62 9.35 8.56
N SER A 117 20.93 10.55 9.05
CA SER A 117 21.41 11.62 8.19
C SER A 117 22.84 11.34 7.69
N GLU A 118 23.26 12.03 6.63
CA GLU A 118 24.65 11.94 6.12
C GLU A 118 25.71 12.28 7.18
N LEU A 119 25.32 13.01 8.23
CA LEU A 119 26.17 13.36 9.37
C LEU A 119 26.19 12.28 10.47
N GLY A 120 25.58 11.10 10.24
CA GLY A 120 25.53 9.99 11.19
C GLY A 120 24.51 10.16 12.32
N LYS A 121 23.71 11.23 12.30
CA LYS A 121 22.67 11.44 13.32
C LYS A 121 21.44 10.61 12.98
N THR A 122 21.04 9.74 13.89
CA THR A 122 19.77 9.00 13.76
C THR A 122 18.60 9.92 14.10
N LEU A 123 17.58 9.94 13.24
CA LEU A 123 16.31 10.63 13.49
C LEU A 123 15.41 9.76 14.36
N ASP A 124 14.86 10.36 15.41
CA ASP A 124 13.86 9.72 16.25
C ASP A 124 12.51 9.70 15.51
N LEU A 125 12.09 8.51 15.07
CA LEU A 125 10.86 8.36 14.29
C LEU A 125 9.60 8.74 15.07
N LYS A 126 9.61 8.70 16.40
CA LYS A 126 8.44 9.10 17.21
C LYS A 126 8.19 10.60 17.18
N ASN A 127 9.28 11.36 17.15
CA ASN A 127 9.26 12.81 17.28
C ASN A 127 9.63 13.52 15.95
N THR A 128 9.59 12.78 14.84
CA THR A 128 9.87 13.33 13.51
C THR A 128 8.58 13.40 12.70
N GLU A 129 8.23 14.60 12.28
CA GLU A 129 7.09 14.89 11.42
C GLU A 129 7.54 15.42 10.07
N MET A 130 6.74 15.16 9.04
CA MET A 130 6.89 15.62 7.67
C MET A 130 5.70 16.52 7.32
N GLN A 131 5.96 17.55 6.52
CA GLN A 131 4.94 18.47 6.03
C GLN A 131 5.21 18.78 4.55
N LEU A 132 4.14 19.03 3.79
CA LEU A 132 4.27 19.61 2.46
C LEU A 132 4.68 21.09 2.59
N LYS A 133 5.36 21.61 1.56
CA LYS A 133 5.81 23.01 1.50
C LYS A 133 5.04 23.86 0.51
N ASP A 134 4.33 23.23 -0.40
CA ASP A 134 3.54 23.88 -1.44
C ASP A 134 2.13 24.12 -0.91
N GLU A 135 1.74 25.39 -0.78
CA GLU A 135 0.45 25.81 -0.20
C GLU A 135 -0.74 25.24 -0.96
N ILE A 136 -0.66 25.15 -2.28
CA ILE A 136 -1.75 24.61 -3.11
C ILE A 136 -1.91 23.12 -2.82
N LEU A 137 -0.79 22.37 -2.78
CA LEU A 137 -0.82 20.95 -2.44
C LEU A 137 -1.30 20.69 -1.01
N ILE A 138 -1.01 21.61 -0.08
CA ILE A 138 -1.47 21.50 1.31
C ILE A 138 -2.99 21.53 1.35
N GLU A 139 -3.64 22.50 0.70
CA GLU A 139 -5.10 22.64 0.71
C GLU A 139 -5.80 21.42 0.10
N ASP A 140 -5.39 21.03 -1.11
CA ASP A 140 -6.02 19.90 -1.82
C ASP A 140 -5.85 18.58 -1.02
N PHE A 141 -4.65 18.35 -0.47
CA PHE A 141 -4.37 17.14 0.29
C PHE A 141 -5.03 17.16 1.68
N TYR A 142 -5.15 18.32 2.32
CA TYR A 142 -5.86 18.47 3.59
C TYR A 142 -7.35 18.15 3.44
N SER A 143 -7.97 18.60 2.34
CA SER A 143 -9.35 18.24 1.98
C SER A 143 -9.53 16.72 1.87
N TRP A 144 -8.61 16.06 1.16
CA TRP A 144 -8.61 14.59 1.07
C TRP A 144 -8.48 13.92 2.44
N LEU A 145 -7.53 14.35 3.29
CA LEU A 145 -7.34 13.78 4.63
C LEU A 145 -8.59 13.92 5.52
N CYS A 146 -9.31 15.03 5.41
CA CYS A 146 -10.55 15.23 6.17
C CYS A 146 -11.60 14.17 5.78
N LYS A 147 -11.84 13.99 4.47
CA LYS A 147 -12.79 12.98 3.96
C LYS A 147 -12.34 11.56 4.26
N TYR A 148 -11.05 11.26 4.08
CA TYR A 148 -10.49 9.96 4.40
C TYR A 148 -10.64 9.62 5.89
N THR A 149 -10.49 10.60 6.78
CA THR A 149 -10.69 10.42 8.22
C THR A 149 -12.13 10.02 8.56
N GLU A 150 -13.13 10.57 7.86
CA GLU A 150 -14.53 10.16 8.02
C GLU A 150 -14.73 8.70 7.60
N ILE A 151 -14.16 8.30 6.46
CA ILE A 151 -14.20 6.91 5.99
C ILE A 151 -13.54 5.96 7.00
N VAL A 152 -12.37 6.31 7.54
CA VAL A 152 -11.67 5.49 8.53
C VAL A 152 -12.52 5.31 9.79
N LYS A 153 -13.18 6.35 10.28
CA LYS A 153 -14.09 6.27 11.43
C LYS A 153 -15.27 5.34 11.16
N LEU A 154 -15.92 5.47 10.01
CA LEU A 154 -17.03 4.58 9.64
C LEU A 154 -16.60 3.12 9.56
N LYS A 155 -15.41 2.84 8.99
CA LYS A 155 -14.83 1.48 8.96
C LYS A 155 -14.55 0.93 10.35
N GLN A 156 -14.05 1.75 11.28
CA GLN A 156 -13.80 1.36 12.67
C GLN A 156 -15.10 1.07 13.43
N GLU A 157 -16.17 1.78 13.09
CA GLU A 157 -17.51 1.58 13.65
C GLU A 157 -18.32 0.50 12.93
N GLU A 158 -17.71 -0.24 11.99
CA GLU A 158 -18.35 -1.26 11.14
C GLU A 158 -19.59 -0.75 10.39
N LYS A 159 -19.63 0.56 10.08
CA LYS A 159 -20.72 1.21 9.35
C LYS A 159 -20.48 1.19 7.86
N GLU A 160 -21.58 1.14 7.12
CA GLU A 160 -21.56 1.31 5.67
C GLU A 160 -21.07 2.72 5.31
N ILE A 161 -20.19 2.81 4.32
CA ILE A 161 -19.67 4.08 3.81
C ILE A 161 -20.70 4.64 2.82
N PRO A 162 -21.27 5.84 3.06
CA PRO A 162 -22.22 6.46 2.16
C PRO A 162 -21.66 6.62 0.74
N GLU A 163 -22.48 6.38 -0.27
CA GLU A 163 -22.05 6.44 -1.66
C GLU A 163 -21.58 7.84 -2.08
N ASN A 164 -22.22 8.89 -1.56
CA ASN A 164 -21.77 10.27 -1.80
C ASN A 164 -20.34 10.51 -1.30
N LEU A 165 -19.98 9.95 -0.13
CA LEU A 165 -18.64 10.10 0.44
C LEU A 165 -17.59 9.32 -0.36
N LYS A 166 -17.96 8.17 -0.94
CA LYS A 166 -17.08 7.44 -1.87
C LYS A 166 -16.84 8.24 -3.16
N ASN A 167 -17.90 8.79 -3.74
CA ASN A 167 -17.78 9.60 -4.95
C ASN A 167 -16.95 10.87 -4.70
N GLU A 168 -17.17 11.55 -3.57
CA GLU A 168 -16.40 12.74 -3.19
C GLU A 168 -14.90 12.42 -3.04
N ILE A 169 -14.53 11.30 -2.38
CA ILE A 169 -13.12 10.96 -2.22
C ILE A 169 -12.49 10.53 -3.56
N GLU A 170 -13.22 9.81 -4.41
CA GLU A 170 -12.74 9.41 -5.73
C GLU A 170 -12.50 10.64 -6.63
N GLU A 171 -13.38 11.64 -6.57
CA GLU A 171 -13.21 12.91 -7.28
C GLU A 171 -11.97 13.68 -6.79
N ILE A 172 -11.79 13.80 -5.47
CA ILE A 172 -10.60 14.46 -4.90
C ILE A 172 -9.33 13.69 -5.28
N GLU A 173 -9.34 12.36 -5.20
CA GLU A 173 -8.21 11.52 -5.60
C GLU A 173 -7.88 11.71 -7.08
N PHE A 174 -8.88 11.71 -7.95
CA PHE A 174 -8.67 11.99 -9.38
C PHE A 174 -8.01 13.36 -9.60
N ASN A 175 -8.52 14.41 -8.94
CA ASN A 175 -7.98 15.76 -9.07
C ASN A 175 -6.51 15.82 -8.60
N LEU A 176 -6.21 15.29 -7.41
CA LEU A 176 -4.86 15.23 -6.86
C LEU A 176 -3.91 14.50 -7.81
N MET A 177 -4.30 13.33 -8.29
CA MET A 177 -3.46 12.47 -9.14
C MET A 177 -3.30 12.99 -10.57
N SER A 178 -4.19 13.89 -11.01
CA SER A 178 -4.12 14.50 -12.35
C SER A 178 -3.06 15.62 -12.48
N LEU A 179 -2.47 16.07 -11.37
CA LEU A 179 -1.51 17.18 -11.35
C LEU A 179 -0.18 16.83 -12.04
N GLN A 180 -0.06 17.17 -13.33
CA GLN A 180 1.12 16.87 -14.17
C GLN A 180 2.31 17.84 -14.00
N GLU A 181 2.22 18.83 -13.12
CA GLU A 181 3.35 19.73 -12.85
C GLU A 181 4.52 18.91 -12.29
N LYS A 182 5.71 19.04 -12.89
CA LYS A 182 6.88 18.27 -12.47
C LYS A 182 7.33 18.66 -11.07
N LEU A 183 7.76 17.68 -10.28
CA LEU A 183 8.58 17.92 -9.10
C LEU A 183 9.90 18.48 -9.65
N THR A 184 10.17 19.76 -9.39
CA THR A 184 11.30 20.48 -9.97
C THR A 184 12.61 19.71 -9.81
N GLN A 185 13.18 19.27 -10.93
CA GLN A 185 14.62 19.04 -10.99
C GLN A 185 15.25 20.43 -11.08
N LYS A 186 16.04 20.80 -10.07
CA LYS A 186 17.00 21.89 -10.24
C LYS A 186 17.94 21.57 -11.40
#